data_AF-A0A416GIZ0-F1
#
_entry.id   AF-A0A416GIZ0-F1
#
_cell.length_a   1.000
_cell.length_b   1.000
_cell.length_c   1.000
_cell.angle_alpha   90.00
_cell.angle_beta   90.00
_cell.angle_gamma   90.00
#
_symmetry.space_group_name_H-M   'P 1'
#
loop_
_entity.id
_entity.type
_entity.pdbx_description
1 polymer ?
#
loop_
_entity_poly.entity_id
_entity_poly.type
_entity_poly.pdbx_seq_one_letter_code
_entity_poly.pdbx_strand_id
1 'polypeptide(L)'
;MVFLWQKENLNIMKKIIPLALACLLAGACSSEKKDPNLEAAPMLDAARTLMQNKNYDAARDTVQAMREKYPTAFDARRQGILVMDSIELLQAQDSLAVLDAIFQKENRKLDSISRQNNRGKNSPFYDQKNKVFYLRQNLDEMSAKVKFFLRKIEEDQKS
;
A
#
# COMPACT_ATOMS: atom_id res chain seq x y z
N MET A 1 -70.56 -20.96 -35.72
CA MET A 1 -69.63 -21.57 -34.76
C MET A 1 -68.16 -21.13 -34.91
N VAL A 2 -67.83 -20.10 -35.73
CA VAL A 2 -66.44 -19.60 -35.87
C VAL A 2 -66.13 -18.42 -34.90
N PHE A 3 -67.17 -17.68 -34.48
CA PHE A 3 -67.01 -16.47 -33.65
C PHE A 3 -66.73 -16.73 -32.15
N LEU A 4 -66.97 -17.94 -31.64
CA LEU A 4 -66.73 -18.27 -30.23
C LEU A 4 -65.27 -18.70 -29.97
N TRP A 5 -64.58 -19.23 -30.98
CA TRP A 5 -63.18 -19.69 -30.87
C TRP A 5 -62.14 -18.55 -30.86
N GLN A 6 -62.53 -17.38 -31.39
CA GLN A 6 -61.66 -16.21 -31.49
C GLN A 6 -61.64 -15.37 -30.20
N LYS A 7 -62.72 -15.41 -29.40
CA LYS A 7 -62.85 -14.64 -28.16
C LYS A 7 -62.09 -15.28 -26.98
N GLU A 8 -61.93 -16.60 -27.00
CA GLU A 8 -61.23 -17.38 -25.97
C GLU A 8 -59.71 -17.17 -26.04
N ASN A 9 -59.14 -17.12 -27.25
CA ASN A 9 -57.71 -16.90 -27.49
C ASN A 9 -57.22 -15.49 -27.10
N LEU A 10 -58.06 -14.46 -27.21
CA LEU A 10 -57.69 -13.08 -26.81
C LEU A 10 -57.56 -12.92 -25.29
N ASN A 11 -58.33 -13.68 -24.52
CA ASN A 11 -58.30 -13.64 -23.05
C ASN A 11 -57.06 -14.35 -22.48
N ILE A 12 -56.58 -15.37 -23.21
CA ILE A 12 -55.36 -16.11 -22.89
C ILE A 12 -54.12 -15.21 -23.13
N MET A 13 -54.00 -14.55 -24.29
CA MET A 13 -52.87 -13.64 -24.57
C MET A 13 -52.76 -12.46 -23.58
N LYS A 14 -53.88 -11.88 -23.13
CA LYS A 14 -53.88 -10.76 -22.16
C LYS A 14 -53.38 -11.15 -20.76
N LYS A 15 -53.44 -12.43 -20.39
CA LYS A 15 -52.94 -12.95 -19.09
C LYS A 15 -51.49 -13.42 -19.16
N ILE A 16 -51.01 -13.80 -20.34
CA ILE A 16 -49.63 -14.29 -20.54
C ILE A 16 -48.63 -13.11 -20.61
N ILE A 17 -49.04 -11.98 -21.21
CA ILE A 17 -48.19 -10.77 -21.31
C ILE A 17 -47.74 -10.22 -19.93
N PRO A 18 -48.62 -10.04 -18.92
CA PRO A 18 -48.17 -9.56 -17.61
C PRO A 18 -47.35 -10.62 -16.84
N LEU A 19 -47.56 -11.92 -17.10
CA LEU A 19 -46.80 -13.00 -16.47
C LEU A 19 -45.36 -13.09 -17.02
N ALA A 20 -45.19 -12.89 -18.32
CA ALA A 20 -43.87 -12.82 -18.96
C ALA A 20 -43.08 -11.57 -18.52
N LEU A 21 -43.75 -10.43 -18.33
CA LEU A 21 -43.14 -9.21 -17.81
C LEU A 21 -42.71 -9.35 -16.33
N ALA A 22 -43.48 -10.09 -15.53
CA ALA A 22 -43.15 -10.38 -14.13
C ALA A 22 -41.92 -11.34 -14.00
N CYS A 23 -41.75 -12.29 -14.91
CA CYS A 23 -40.56 -13.15 -14.95
C CYS A 23 -39.28 -12.39 -15.37
N LEU A 24 -39.39 -11.37 -16.23
CA LEU A 24 -38.27 -10.51 -16.61
C LEU A 24 -37.81 -9.60 -15.45
N LEU A 25 -38.72 -9.18 -14.58
CA LEU A 25 -38.39 -8.42 -13.36
C LEU A 25 -37.78 -9.31 -12.26
N ALA A 26 -38.15 -10.59 -12.19
CA ALA A 26 -37.58 -11.54 -11.22
C ALA A 26 -36.15 -11.99 -11.56
N GLY A 27 -35.74 -11.96 -12.83
CA GLY A 27 -34.39 -12.33 -13.27
C GLY A 27 -33.34 -11.21 -13.19
N ALA A 28 -33.76 -9.94 -13.01
CA ALA A 28 -32.85 -8.78 -13.06
C ALA A 28 -32.11 -8.50 -11.73
N CYS A 29 -32.39 -9.25 -10.67
CA CYS A 29 -31.74 -9.11 -9.36
C CYS A 29 -30.98 -10.38 -8.93
N SER A 30 -30.29 -11.06 -9.85
CA SER A 30 -29.12 -11.85 -9.44
C SER A 30 -27.91 -10.92 -9.43
N SER A 31 -27.77 -10.09 -8.41
CA SER A 31 -26.46 -9.46 -8.13
C SER A 31 -25.51 -10.60 -7.77
N GLU A 32 -24.80 -11.11 -8.78
CA GLU A 32 -23.70 -12.05 -8.59
C GLU A 32 -22.80 -11.46 -7.51
N LYS A 33 -22.68 -12.11 -6.35
CA LYS A 33 -21.83 -11.64 -5.26
C LYS A 33 -20.40 -11.65 -5.80
N LYS A 34 -19.91 -10.48 -6.20
CA LYS A 34 -18.53 -10.32 -6.66
C LYS A 34 -17.58 -10.69 -5.52
N ASP A 35 -16.55 -11.45 -5.86
CA ASP A 35 -15.52 -11.85 -4.91
C ASP A 35 -14.82 -10.59 -4.34
N PRO A 36 -14.86 -10.35 -3.03
CA PRO A 36 -14.25 -9.17 -2.43
C PRO A 36 -12.74 -9.09 -2.68
N ASN A 37 -12.05 -10.21 -2.94
CA ASN A 37 -10.62 -10.19 -3.30
C ASN A 37 -10.38 -9.56 -4.67
N LEU A 38 -11.27 -9.81 -5.64
CA LEU A 38 -11.18 -9.21 -6.97
C LEU A 38 -11.45 -7.70 -6.92
N GLU A 39 -12.33 -7.26 -6.04
CA GLU A 39 -12.61 -5.83 -5.85
C GLU A 39 -11.49 -5.09 -5.11
N ALA A 40 -10.74 -5.78 -4.24
CA ALA A 40 -9.62 -5.21 -3.50
C ALA A 40 -8.31 -5.14 -4.32
N ALA A 41 -8.12 -6.01 -5.31
CA ALA A 41 -6.89 -6.11 -6.09
C ALA A 41 -6.42 -4.79 -6.74
N PRO A 42 -7.29 -3.97 -7.38
CA PRO A 42 -6.87 -2.71 -7.97
C PRO A 42 -6.29 -1.70 -6.97
N MET A 43 -6.73 -1.74 -5.71
CA MET A 43 -6.18 -0.87 -4.66
C MET A 43 -4.77 -1.29 -4.28
N LEU A 44 -4.47 -2.60 -4.26
CA LEU A 44 -3.11 -3.09 -4.04
C LEU A 44 -2.18 -2.70 -5.19
N ASP A 45 -2.65 -2.78 -6.43
CA ASP A 45 -1.86 -2.35 -7.58
C ASP A 45 -1.60 -0.84 -7.56
N ALA A 46 -2.60 -0.03 -7.20
CA ALA A 46 -2.42 1.41 -6.99
C ALA A 46 -1.39 1.70 -5.89
N ALA A 47 -1.42 0.97 -4.76
CA ALA A 47 -0.44 1.12 -3.70
C ALA A 47 0.98 0.78 -4.19
N ARG A 48 1.16 -0.28 -4.99
CA ARG A 48 2.46 -0.63 -5.60
C ARG A 48 2.96 0.46 -6.54
N THR A 49 2.09 1.06 -7.35
CA THR A 49 2.46 2.18 -8.22
C THR A 49 2.87 3.41 -7.40
N LEU A 50 2.12 3.77 -6.36
CA LEU A 50 2.48 4.87 -5.46
C LEU A 50 3.83 4.63 -4.76
N MET A 51 4.06 3.40 -4.30
CA MET A 51 5.33 2.96 -3.72
C MET A 51 6.50 3.10 -4.71
N GLN A 52 6.33 2.67 -5.96
CA GLN A 52 7.35 2.81 -7.01
C GLN A 52 7.67 4.29 -7.30
N ASN A 53 6.66 5.16 -7.21
CA ASN A 53 6.80 6.60 -7.34
C ASN A 53 7.32 7.29 -6.08
N LYS A 54 7.76 6.53 -5.06
CA LYS A 54 8.26 7.02 -3.76
C LYS A 54 7.23 7.84 -2.97
N ASN A 55 5.95 7.73 -3.31
CA ASN A 55 4.85 8.33 -2.56
C ASN A 55 4.40 7.35 -1.46
N TYR A 56 5.27 7.17 -0.46
CA TYR A 56 5.10 6.14 0.56
C TYR A 56 3.89 6.37 1.46
N ASP A 57 3.57 7.63 1.80
CA ASP A 57 2.42 7.96 2.64
C ASP A 57 1.11 7.57 1.95
N ALA A 58 0.92 8.02 0.70
CA ALA A 58 -0.27 7.65 -0.06
C ALA A 58 -0.35 6.13 -0.32
N ALA A 59 0.79 5.45 -0.50
CA ALA A 59 0.82 3.99 -0.65
C ALA A 59 0.31 3.28 0.63
N ARG A 60 0.77 3.71 1.81
CA ARG A 60 0.31 3.16 3.12
C ARG A 60 -1.18 3.42 3.33
N ASP A 61 -1.63 4.65 3.08
CA ASP A 61 -3.04 5.03 3.18
C ASP A 61 -3.92 4.17 2.26
N THR A 62 -3.45 3.90 1.03
CA THR A 62 -4.17 3.07 0.07
C THR A 62 -4.31 1.62 0.56
N VAL A 63 -3.25 1.02 1.13
CA VAL A 63 -3.32 -0.33 1.70
C VAL A 63 -4.24 -0.38 2.91
N GLN A 64 -4.17 0.63 3.79
CA GLN A 64 -5.05 0.72 4.96
C GLN A 64 -6.51 0.86 4.54
N ALA A 65 -6.82 1.76 3.62
CA ALA A 65 -8.16 1.96 3.08
C ALA A 65 -8.70 0.67 2.43
N MET A 66 -7.86 -0.09 1.73
CA MET A 66 -8.25 -1.40 1.19
C MET A 66 -8.68 -2.36 2.30
N ARG A 67 -7.89 -2.48 3.38
CA ARG A 67 -8.17 -3.39 4.51
C ARG A 67 -9.46 -3.01 5.25
N GLU A 68 -9.75 -1.72 5.36
CA GLU A 68 -10.97 -1.19 5.98
C GLU A 68 -12.19 -1.42 5.09
N LYS A 69 -12.06 -1.18 3.78
CA LYS A 69 -13.14 -1.33 2.81
C LYS A 69 -13.50 -2.78 2.53
N TYR A 70 -12.52 -3.69 2.53
CA TYR A 70 -12.70 -5.10 2.19
C TYR A 70 -12.25 -6.02 3.35
N PRO A 71 -12.95 -6.00 4.50
CA PRO A 71 -12.50 -6.71 5.68
C PRO A 71 -12.49 -8.24 5.52
N THR A 72 -13.32 -8.78 4.62
CA THR A 72 -13.46 -10.22 4.31
C THR A 72 -12.60 -10.71 3.14
N ALA A 73 -11.85 -9.82 2.47
CA ALA A 73 -10.92 -10.18 1.39
C ALA A 73 -9.60 -10.71 1.98
N PHE A 74 -9.61 -11.92 2.53
CA PHE A 74 -8.48 -12.46 3.29
C PHE A 74 -7.18 -12.55 2.47
N ASP A 75 -7.25 -12.96 1.20
CA ASP A 75 -6.07 -13.07 0.34
C ASP A 75 -5.52 -11.68 0.00
N ALA A 76 -6.39 -10.73 -0.34
CA ALA A 76 -5.99 -9.34 -0.54
C ALA A 76 -5.38 -8.73 0.71
N ARG A 77 -5.90 -9.06 1.91
CA ARG A 77 -5.33 -8.59 3.19
C ARG A 77 -3.94 -9.20 3.45
N ARG A 78 -3.74 -10.49 3.15
CA ARG A 78 -2.42 -11.13 3.24
C ARG A 78 -1.42 -10.46 2.31
N GLN A 79 -1.82 -10.21 1.06
CA GLN A 79 -1.00 -9.46 0.09
C GLN A 79 -0.75 -8.02 0.55
N GLY A 80 -1.72 -7.37 1.18
CA GLY A 80 -1.58 -6.03 1.72
C GLY A 80 -0.51 -5.92 2.82
N ILE A 81 -0.32 -6.97 3.63
CA ILE A 81 0.78 -7.01 4.62
C ILE A 81 2.13 -6.97 3.91
N LEU A 82 2.31 -7.82 2.88
CA LEU A 82 3.56 -7.87 2.11
C LEU A 82 3.85 -6.55 1.39
N VAL A 83 2.82 -5.90 0.83
CA VAL A 83 2.95 -4.58 0.21
C VAL A 83 3.33 -3.53 1.25
N MET A 84 2.73 -3.54 2.45
CA MET A 84 3.07 -2.63 3.54
C MET A 84 4.53 -2.77 3.97
N ASP A 85 5.00 -4.00 4.14
CA ASP A 85 6.40 -4.27 4.51
C ASP A 85 7.38 -3.83 3.43
N SER A 86 7.00 -3.99 2.15
CA SER A 86 7.78 -3.50 1.02
C SER A 86 7.86 -1.97 1.01
N ILE A 87 6.77 -1.27 1.33
CA ILE A 87 6.73 0.19 1.44
C ILE A 87 7.70 0.67 2.54
N GLU A 88 7.59 0.09 3.74
CA GLU A 88 8.45 0.46 4.88
C GLU A 88 9.93 0.18 4.61
N LEU A 89 10.24 -0.93 3.94
CA LEU A 89 11.60 -1.25 3.52
C LEU A 89 12.16 -0.19 2.57
N LEU A 90 11.44 0.12 1.49
CA LEU A 90 11.91 1.07 0.48
C LEU A 90 12.07 2.48 1.05
N GLN A 91 11.11 2.95 1.86
CA GLN A 91 11.21 4.23 2.54
C GLN A 91 12.42 4.28 3.48
N ALA A 92 12.69 3.19 4.21
CA ALA A 92 13.84 3.11 5.09
C ALA A 92 15.18 3.11 4.32
N GLN A 93 15.25 2.42 3.18
CA GLN A 93 16.43 2.42 2.30
C GLN A 93 16.70 3.81 1.71
N ASP A 94 15.67 4.50 1.21
CA ASP A 94 15.80 5.86 0.67
C ASP A 94 16.28 6.84 1.74
N SER A 95 15.68 6.76 2.94
CA SER A 95 16.07 7.61 4.08
C SER A 95 17.51 7.31 4.53
N LEU A 96 17.92 6.04 4.54
CA LEU A 96 19.27 5.62 4.86
C LEU A 96 20.29 6.19 3.86
N ALA A 97 19.97 6.17 2.56
CA ALA A 97 20.85 6.72 1.53
C ALA A 97 21.08 8.24 1.69
N VAL A 98 20.01 9.00 1.98
CA VAL A 98 20.11 10.44 2.26
C VAL A 98 20.94 10.69 3.52
N LEU A 99 20.66 9.95 4.59
CA LEU A 99 21.35 10.10 5.86
C LEU A 99 22.85 9.77 5.76
N ASP A 100 23.21 8.75 4.97
CA ASP A 100 24.61 8.37 4.74
C ASP A 100 25.36 9.49 4.00
N ALA A 101 24.75 10.09 2.97
CA ALA A 101 25.34 11.22 2.26
C ALA A 101 25.60 12.43 3.21
N ILE A 102 24.64 12.73 4.08
CA ILE A 102 24.78 13.79 5.09
C ILE A 102 25.89 13.43 6.08
N PHE A 103 25.88 12.21 6.61
CA PHE A 103 26.88 11.73 7.55
C PHE A 103 28.29 11.82 6.97
N GLN A 104 28.50 11.33 5.75
CA GLN A 104 29.81 11.39 5.09
C GLN A 104 30.32 12.83 4.95
N LYS A 105 29.44 13.76 4.56
CA LYS A 105 29.79 15.19 4.45
C LYS A 105 30.20 15.78 5.80
N GLU A 106 29.42 15.55 6.84
CA GLU A 106 29.67 16.10 8.17
C GLU A 106 30.88 15.44 8.85
N ASN A 107 31.13 14.16 8.58
CA ASN A 107 32.30 13.45 9.07
C ASN A 107 33.58 13.97 8.42
N ARG A 108 33.58 14.23 7.09
CA ARG A 108 34.72 14.89 6.41
C ARG A 108 34.99 16.29 6.96
N LYS A 109 33.94 17.03 7.35
CA LYS A 109 34.09 18.33 8.02
C LYS A 109 34.69 18.19 9.41
N LEU A 110 34.31 17.16 10.18
CA LEU A 110 34.95 16.87 11.46
C LEU A 110 36.43 16.54 11.27
N ASP A 111 36.76 15.73 10.26
CA ASP A 111 38.14 15.37 9.92
C ASP A 111 38.98 16.57 9.49
N SER A 112 38.39 17.57 8.82
CA SER A 112 39.12 18.78 8.46
C SER A 112 39.36 19.69 9.67
N ILE A 113 38.37 19.84 10.56
CA ILE A 113 38.51 20.60 11.82
C ILE A 113 39.50 19.93 12.76
N SER A 114 39.51 18.61 12.86
CA SER A 114 40.41 17.86 13.75
C SER A 114 41.89 18.00 13.36
N ARG A 115 42.16 18.18 12.06
CA ARG A 115 43.50 18.42 11.52
C ARG A 115 43.98 19.87 11.68
N GLN A 116 43.08 20.81 11.95
CA GLN A 116 43.47 22.20 12.21
C GLN A 116 44.05 22.33 13.62
N ASN A 117 45.26 22.87 13.73
CA ASN A 117 45.93 23.08 15.01
C ASN A 117 45.40 24.34 15.71
N ASN A 118 44.22 24.22 16.34
CA ASN A 118 43.53 25.34 16.98
C ASN A 118 43.73 25.30 18.51
N ARG A 119 44.95 25.58 18.99
CA ARG A 119 45.21 25.76 20.43
C ARG A 119 44.32 26.88 21.00
N GLY A 120 43.36 26.49 21.84
CA GLY A 120 42.54 27.43 22.64
C GLY A 120 41.16 27.78 22.09
N LYS A 121 40.74 27.25 20.92
CA LYS A 121 39.39 27.50 20.35
C LYS A 121 38.77 26.18 19.84
N ASN A 122 38.42 25.31 20.77
CA ASN A 122 37.99 23.94 20.45
C ASN A 122 36.46 23.78 20.40
N SER A 123 35.67 24.81 20.73
CA SER A 123 34.20 24.75 20.72
C SER A 123 33.63 24.24 19.38
N PRO A 124 34.06 24.76 18.21
CA PRO A 124 33.57 24.28 16.91
C PRO A 124 33.86 22.80 16.64
N PHE A 125 34.94 22.25 17.22
CA PHE A 125 35.25 20.83 17.11
C PHE A 125 34.25 19.98 17.88
N TYR A 126 33.95 20.33 19.13
CA TYR A 126 32.99 19.57 19.94
C TYR A 126 31.57 19.66 19.41
N ASP A 127 31.15 20.83 18.91
CA ASP A 127 29.83 21.00 18.28
C ASP A 127 29.69 20.08 17.05
N GLN A 128 30.71 20.09 16.17
CA GLN A 128 30.73 19.23 14.99
C GLN A 128 30.80 17.75 15.37
N LYS A 129 31.58 17.38 16.39
CA LYS A 129 31.70 16.00 16.88
C LYS A 129 30.36 15.49 17.40
N ASN A 130 29.64 16.29 18.18
CA ASN A 130 28.31 15.95 18.68
C ASN A 130 27.32 15.75 17.53
N LYS A 131 27.35 16.63 16.51
CA LYS A 131 26.51 16.47 15.32
C LYS A 131 26.77 15.13 14.61
N VAL A 132 28.04 14.79 14.36
CA VAL A 132 28.43 13.52 13.72
C VAL A 132 28.01 12.32 14.57
N PHE A 133 28.10 12.41 15.90
CA PHE A 133 27.65 11.35 16.81
C PHE A 133 26.16 11.04 16.64
N TYR A 134 25.28 12.05 16.64
CA TYR A 134 23.85 11.83 16.44
C TYR A 134 23.52 11.33 15.04
N LEU A 135 24.22 11.82 14.01
CA LEU A 135 24.04 11.30 12.64
C LEU A 135 24.42 9.82 12.54
N ARG A 136 25.48 9.39 13.22
CA ARG A 136 25.86 7.97 13.30
C ARG A 136 24.79 7.14 14.00
N GLN A 137 24.26 7.62 15.13
CA GLN A 137 23.19 6.92 15.83
C GLN A 137 21.96 6.73 14.93
N ASN A 138 21.55 7.78 14.21
CA ASN A 138 20.43 7.70 13.28
C ASN A 138 20.73 6.72 12.12
N LEU A 139 21.98 6.66 11.64
CA LEU A 139 22.38 5.69 10.61
C LEU A 139 22.23 4.26 11.10
N ASP A 140 22.70 4.00 12.32
CA ASP A 140 22.62 2.67 12.92
C ASP A 140 21.16 2.24 13.12
N GLU A 141 20.30 3.16 13.57
CA GLU A 141 18.85 2.94 13.69
C GLU A 141 18.20 2.62 12.33
N MET A 142 18.45 3.45 11.32
CA MET A 142 17.90 3.25 9.97
C MET A 142 18.41 1.95 9.34
N SER A 143 19.68 1.63 9.52
CA SER A 143 20.28 0.36 9.08
C SER A 143 19.63 -0.84 9.76
N ALA A 144 19.35 -0.75 11.06
CA ALA A 144 18.61 -1.77 11.79
C ALA A 144 17.18 -1.95 11.25
N LYS A 145 16.47 -0.84 10.97
CA LYS A 145 15.13 -0.88 10.35
C LYS A 145 15.15 -1.59 9.00
N VAL A 146 16.10 -1.27 8.12
CA VAL A 146 16.27 -1.95 6.82
C VAL A 146 16.52 -3.44 7.01
N LYS A 147 17.44 -3.83 7.90
CA LYS A 147 17.75 -5.24 8.19
C LYS A 147 16.56 -6.00 8.77
N PHE A 148 15.68 -5.33 9.52
CA PHE A 148 14.48 -5.93 10.06
C PHE A 148 13.50 -6.29 8.93
N PHE A 149 13.16 -5.34 8.05
CA PHE A 149 12.21 -5.60 6.97
C PHE A 149 12.75 -6.57 5.91
N LEU A 150 14.05 -6.54 5.61
CA LEU A 150 14.66 -7.54 4.72
C LEU A 150 14.45 -8.96 5.25
N ARG A 151 14.77 -9.20 6.53
CA ARG A 151 14.58 -10.51 7.16
C ARG A 151 13.12 -10.92 7.21
N LYS A 152 12.23 -9.98 7.55
CA LYS A 152 10.78 -10.22 7.58
C LYS A 152 10.27 -10.69 6.21
N ILE A 153 10.62 -9.99 5.14
CA ILE A 153 10.22 -10.35 3.78
C ILE A 153 10.83 -11.69 3.34
N GLU A 154 12.10 -11.96 3.68
CA GLU A 154 12.75 -13.24 3.40
C GLU A 154 12.07 -14.42 4.10
N GLU A 155 11.58 -14.23 5.32
CA GLU A 155 10.81 -15.23 6.06
C GLU A 155 9.43 -15.45 5.43
N ASP A 156 8.74 -14.37 5.05
CA ASP A 156 7.43 -14.44 4.38
C ASP A 156 7.49 -15.15 3.03
N GLN A 157 8.63 -15.09 2.32
CA GLN A 157 8.86 -15.79 1.05
C GLN A 157 9.10 -17.30 1.20
N LYS A 158 9.48 -17.77 2.39
CA LYS A 158 9.72 -19.20 2.67
C LYS A 158 8.45 -19.95 3.07
N SER A 159 7.43 -19.22 3.53
CA SER A 159 6.12 -19.76 3.95
C SER A 159 5.19 -20.02 2.77
#